data_AF-A0A973KR92-F1
#
_entry.id   AF-A0A973KR92-F1
#
_cell.length_a   1.000
_cell.length_b   1.000
_cell.length_c   1.000
_cell.angle_alpha   90.00
_cell.angle_beta   90.00
_cell.angle_gamma   90.00
#
_symmetry.space_group_name_H-M   'P 1'
#
loop_
_entity.id
_entity.type
_entity.pdbx_description
1 polymer ?
#
loop_
_entity_poly.entity_id
_entity_poly.type
_entity_poly.pdbx_seq_one_letter_code
_entity_poly.pdbx_strand_id
1 'polypeptide(L)'
;TRLALGRDYGMHDARWMSRFHSDERQAPAYRVGRVFLAGDAAHVHTPAGGQGMNTGMQDAANLSWKLAAVVQGHADAALLDSYQAERHPVGRDVLRSSGGIVRLAMAKRPWELALRAALTTLLDTVGPARRRAVGQITGIGYRYPAPRGAHRLTGTRVPDVALKDGRLYEALRGGRFVLITPEAYEDQGTRKDRLAVEHWASDRRTTVLVRPDGYAAWAADSADAARIEEAVARYVG
;
A
#
# COMPACT_ATOMS: atom_id res chain seq x y z
N THR A 1 -29.77 9.61 19.84
CA THR A 1 -30.18 10.85 19.15
C THR A 1 -30.66 11.92 20.12
N ARG A 2 -31.70 11.72 20.95
CA ARG A 2 -32.14 12.75 21.94
C ARG A 2 -31.02 13.29 22.84
N LEU A 3 -30.21 12.40 23.44
CA LEU A 3 -29.10 12.82 24.31
C LEU A 3 -27.99 13.61 23.57
N ALA A 4 -27.81 13.37 22.28
CA ALA A 4 -26.71 13.98 21.51
C ALA A 4 -27.16 15.22 20.72
N LEU A 5 -28.40 15.23 20.24
CA LEU A 5 -28.95 16.23 19.31
C LEU A 5 -30.17 16.98 19.87
N GLY A 6 -30.58 16.70 21.11
CA GLY A 6 -31.76 17.30 21.75
C GLY A 6 -33.11 16.74 21.27
N ARG A 7 -33.15 15.99 20.16
CA ARG A 7 -34.36 15.33 19.62
C ARG A 7 -34.02 14.02 18.88
N ASP A 8 -35.03 13.20 18.61
CA ASP A 8 -34.89 11.95 17.83
C ASP A 8 -35.32 12.06 16.37
N TYR A 9 -35.78 13.24 15.94
CA TYR A 9 -36.23 13.52 14.56
C TYR A 9 -37.36 12.59 14.07
N GLY A 10 -38.14 11.98 14.98
CA GLY A 10 -39.25 11.09 14.58
C GLY A 10 -38.79 9.79 13.92
N MET A 11 -37.61 9.28 14.30
CA MET A 11 -37.06 8.02 13.78
C MET A 11 -38.05 6.84 13.97
N HIS A 12 -38.39 6.17 12.87
CA HIS A 12 -39.29 5.02 12.77
C HIS A 12 -38.75 4.02 11.73
N ASP A 13 -39.25 2.78 11.74
CA ASP A 13 -38.95 1.73 10.75
C ASP A 13 -37.46 1.48 10.48
N ALA A 14 -36.65 1.41 11.56
CA ALA A 14 -35.22 1.16 11.44
C ALA A 14 -34.94 -0.21 10.78
N ARG A 15 -34.40 -0.19 9.56
CA ARG A 15 -34.02 -1.40 8.81
C ARG A 15 -32.77 -2.09 9.37
N TRP A 16 -31.83 -1.31 9.89
CA TRP A 16 -30.62 -1.81 10.53
C TRP A 16 -30.07 -0.79 11.54
N MET A 17 -29.70 -1.27 12.72
CA MET A 17 -29.00 -0.51 13.74
C MET A 17 -27.81 -1.32 14.22
N SER A 18 -26.65 -0.68 14.36
CA SER A 18 -25.46 -1.31 14.90
C SER A 18 -24.81 -0.40 15.93
N ARG A 19 -24.10 -1.04 16.87
CA ARG A 19 -23.22 -0.37 17.82
C ARG A 19 -21.82 -0.88 17.56
N PHE A 20 -20.88 0.04 17.41
CA PHE A 20 -19.47 -0.27 17.25
C PHE A 20 -18.66 0.38 18.37
N HIS A 21 -17.53 -0.21 18.68
CA HIS A 21 -16.51 0.35 19.56
C HIS A 21 -15.31 0.79 18.71
N SER A 22 -14.72 1.92 19.05
CA SER A 22 -13.50 2.42 18.42
C SER A 22 -12.26 1.83 19.11
N ASP A 23 -12.15 0.51 19.11
CA ASP A 23 -10.93 -0.17 19.57
C ASP A 23 -9.80 0.07 18.55
N GLU A 24 -8.62 0.43 19.04
CA GLU A 24 -7.38 0.50 18.25
C GLU A 24 -6.50 -0.69 18.67
N ARG A 25 -6.54 -1.79 17.91
CA ARG A 25 -5.77 -3.01 18.20
C ARG A 25 -5.10 -3.56 16.95
N GLN A 26 -3.92 -4.14 17.13
CA GLN A 26 -3.17 -4.76 16.05
C GLN A 26 -2.55 -6.07 16.57
N ALA A 27 -2.63 -7.12 15.77
CA ALA A 27 -1.98 -8.39 16.06
C ALA A 27 -0.45 -8.20 16.06
N PRO A 28 0.28 -8.71 17.08
CA PRO A 28 1.72 -8.54 17.19
C PRO A 28 2.50 -9.29 16.08
N ALA A 29 1.88 -10.30 15.48
CA ALA A 29 2.41 -11.05 14.35
C ALA A 29 1.30 -11.27 13.33
N TYR A 30 1.62 -11.03 12.05
CA TYR A 30 0.71 -11.26 10.92
C TYR A 30 0.91 -12.66 10.32
N ARG A 31 2.01 -13.33 10.67
CA ARG A 31 2.35 -14.69 10.28
C ARG A 31 2.80 -15.48 11.50
N VAL A 32 2.25 -16.69 11.66
CA VAL A 32 2.75 -17.70 12.59
C VAL A 32 2.87 -19.02 11.81
N GLY A 33 4.09 -19.33 11.36
CA GLY A 33 4.35 -20.49 10.51
C GLY A 33 3.59 -20.41 9.19
N ARG A 34 2.55 -21.25 9.04
CA ARG A 34 1.69 -21.33 7.84
C ARG A 34 0.35 -20.60 7.99
N VAL A 35 0.11 -19.95 9.13
CA VAL A 35 -1.12 -19.20 9.39
C VAL A 35 -0.85 -17.71 9.22
N PHE A 36 -1.75 -17.02 8.53
CA PHE A 36 -1.66 -15.59 8.22
C PHE A 36 -2.93 -14.86 8.66
N LEU A 37 -2.79 -13.62 9.11
CA LEU A 37 -3.88 -12.72 9.45
C LEU A 37 -3.86 -11.50 8.52
N ALA A 38 -5.02 -11.11 7.99
CA ALA A 38 -5.17 -9.95 7.11
C ALA A 38 -6.47 -9.19 7.43
N GLY A 39 -6.51 -7.88 7.15
CA GLY A 39 -7.68 -7.03 7.43
C GLY A 39 -8.02 -6.98 8.92
N ASP A 40 -9.32 -6.98 9.24
CA ASP A 40 -9.82 -6.82 10.62
C ASP A 40 -9.33 -7.91 11.59
N ALA A 41 -8.93 -9.08 11.09
CA ALA A 41 -8.30 -10.12 11.91
C ALA A 41 -6.89 -9.73 12.39
N ALA A 42 -6.21 -8.85 11.65
CA ALA A 42 -4.86 -8.39 11.94
C ALA A 42 -4.83 -6.99 12.57
N HIS A 43 -5.83 -6.14 12.30
CA HIS A 43 -5.91 -4.79 12.84
C HIS A 43 -7.33 -4.26 12.83
N VAL A 44 -7.77 -3.69 13.95
CA VAL A 44 -9.04 -2.96 14.06
C VAL A 44 -8.74 -1.54 14.51
N HIS A 45 -9.46 -0.59 13.92
CA HIS A 45 -9.31 0.82 14.22
C HIS A 45 -10.63 1.56 14.00
N THR A 46 -10.69 2.80 14.48
CA THR A 46 -11.84 3.67 14.27
C THR A 46 -12.14 3.85 12.76
N PRO A 47 -13.43 3.90 12.35
CA PRO A 47 -13.81 4.10 10.95
C PRO A 47 -13.43 5.49 10.41
N ALA A 48 -12.94 6.39 11.26
CA ALA A 48 -12.49 7.72 10.86
C ALA A 48 -11.44 7.62 9.75
N GLY A 49 -11.68 8.33 8.64
CA GLY A 49 -10.81 8.31 7.46
C GLY A 49 -11.07 7.16 6.48
N GLY A 50 -12.00 6.23 6.76
CA GLY A 50 -12.41 5.18 5.82
C GLY A 50 -11.31 4.18 5.45
N GLN A 51 -10.31 3.97 6.32
CA GLN A 51 -9.09 3.25 5.98
C GLN A 51 -9.15 1.73 6.18
N GLY A 52 -10.13 1.20 6.93
CA GLY A 52 -10.15 -0.21 7.36
C GLY A 52 -10.25 -1.20 6.19
N MET A 53 -11.37 -1.16 5.48
CA MET A 53 -11.58 -2.00 4.28
C MET A 53 -10.44 -1.82 3.25
N ASN A 54 -10.00 -0.58 3.03
CA ASN A 54 -8.91 -0.28 2.10
C ASN A 54 -7.59 -0.95 2.51
N THR A 55 -7.25 -0.94 3.80
CA THR A 55 -6.03 -1.55 4.32
C THR A 55 -6.12 -3.08 4.22
N GLY A 56 -7.27 -3.67 4.53
CA GLY A 56 -7.50 -5.11 4.39
C GLY A 56 -7.39 -5.61 2.95
N MET A 57 -7.96 -4.88 1.97
CA MET A 57 -7.79 -5.22 0.55
C MET A 57 -6.33 -5.15 0.11
N GLN A 58 -5.57 -4.16 0.60
CA GLN A 58 -4.14 -4.06 0.32
C GLN A 58 -3.30 -5.14 1.00
N ASP A 59 -3.71 -5.62 2.18
CA ASP A 59 -3.07 -6.77 2.81
C ASP A 59 -3.23 -8.02 1.96
N ALA A 60 -4.44 -8.27 1.47
CA ALA A 60 -4.73 -9.39 0.59
C ALA A 60 -3.93 -9.29 -0.72
N ALA A 61 -3.89 -8.10 -1.35
CA ALA A 61 -3.10 -7.87 -2.56
C ALA A 61 -1.59 -8.08 -2.34
N ASN A 62 -1.07 -7.75 -1.15
CA ASN A 62 0.34 -7.95 -0.82
C ASN A 62 0.68 -9.43 -0.56
N LEU A 63 -0.23 -10.16 0.10
CA LEU A 63 0.02 -11.54 0.53
C LEU A 63 -0.23 -12.56 -0.60
N SER A 64 -1.26 -12.35 -1.43
CA SER A 64 -1.74 -13.35 -2.39
C SER A 64 -0.67 -13.81 -3.39
N TRP A 65 0.04 -12.87 -4.01
CA TRP A 65 1.08 -13.19 -5.00
C TRP A 65 2.29 -13.88 -4.35
N LYS A 66 2.64 -13.51 -3.11
CA LYS A 66 3.74 -14.13 -2.35
C LYS A 66 3.40 -15.57 -2.00
N LEU A 67 2.16 -15.81 -1.54
CA LEU A 67 1.66 -17.16 -1.28
C LEU A 67 1.67 -18.00 -2.55
N ALA A 68 1.16 -17.46 -3.67
CA ALA A 68 1.17 -18.14 -4.96
C ALA A 68 2.60 -18.51 -5.39
N ALA A 69 3.54 -17.56 -5.34
CA ALA A 69 4.93 -17.78 -5.71
C ALA A 69 5.60 -18.88 -4.88
N VAL A 70 5.38 -18.92 -3.56
CA VAL A 70 5.95 -19.96 -2.69
C VAL A 70 5.29 -21.32 -2.91
N VAL A 71 3.96 -21.36 -3.04
CA VAL A 71 3.22 -22.62 -3.27
C VAL A 71 3.59 -23.26 -4.61
N GLN A 72 3.85 -22.43 -5.63
CA GLN A 72 4.26 -22.90 -6.96
C GLN A 72 5.77 -23.20 -7.06
N GLY A 73 6.54 -23.02 -5.98
CA GLY A 73 7.98 -23.27 -5.96
C GLY A 73 8.81 -22.24 -6.73
N HIS A 74 8.25 -21.05 -6.98
CA HIS A 74 8.93 -19.95 -7.70
C HIS A 74 9.67 -18.98 -6.78
N ALA A 75 9.42 -19.05 -5.47
CA ALA A 75 10.09 -18.24 -4.47
C ALA A 75 10.34 -19.03 -3.18
N ASP A 76 11.39 -18.63 -2.46
CA ASP A 76 11.70 -19.17 -1.14
C ASP A 76 10.64 -18.75 -0.10
N ALA A 77 10.42 -19.60 0.91
CA ALA A 77 9.47 -19.34 1.99
C ALA A 77 9.78 -18.06 2.81
N ALA A 78 11.01 -17.55 2.77
CA ALA A 78 11.43 -16.28 3.34
C ALA A 78 10.74 -15.08 2.67
N LEU A 79 10.26 -15.20 1.42
CA LEU A 79 9.46 -14.14 0.78
C LEU A 79 8.20 -13.84 1.62
N LEU A 80 7.61 -14.83 2.27
CA LEU A 80 6.40 -14.65 3.07
C LEU A 80 6.67 -13.86 4.37
N ASP A 81 7.91 -13.79 4.84
CA ASP A 81 8.27 -12.94 6.00
C ASP A 81 8.20 -11.44 5.66
N SER A 82 8.36 -11.11 4.37
CA SER A 82 8.16 -9.74 3.91
C SER A 82 6.73 -9.24 4.11
N TYR A 83 5.72 -10.12 4.20
CA TYR A 83 4.33 -9.71 4.47
C TYR A 83 4.22 -8.93 5.78
N GLN A 84 4.79 -9.47 6.85
CA GLN A 84 4.82 -8.77 8.14
C GLN A 84 5.67 -7.51 8.08
N ALA A 85 6.88 -7.60 7.52
CA ALA A 85 7.80 -6.46 7.44
C ALA A 85 7.21 -5.27 6.65
N GLU A 86 6.36 -5.56 5.67
CA GLU A 86 5.71 -4.55 4.83
C GLU A 86 4.39 -4.04 5.39
N ARG A 87 3.50 -4.95 5.85
CA ARG A 87 2.11 -4.60 6.19
C ARG A 87 1.88 -4.25 7.65
N HIS A 88 2.67 -4.81 8.57
CA HIS A 88 2.53 -4.48 9.99
C HIS A 88 2.85 -2.99 10.29
N PRO A 89 3.90 -2.37 9.71
CA PRO A 89 4.12 -0.93 9.88
C PRO A 89 2.97 -0.08 9.31
N VAL A 90 2.36 -0.50 8.20
CA VAL A 90 1.22 0.20 7.58
C VAL A 90 0.00 0.16 8.51
N GLY A 91 -0.36 -1.02 9.03
CA GLY A 91 -1.46 -1.14 10.00
C GLY A 91 -1.25 -0.26 11.23
N ARG A 92 -0.02 -0.23 11.78
CA ARG A 92 0.33 0.63 12.91
C ARG A 92 0.15 2.12 12.61
N ASP A 93 0.55 2.56 11.43
CA ASP A 93 0.43 3.96 11.01
C ASP A 93 -1.04 4.35 10.81
N VAL A 94 -1.86 3.46 10.24
CA VAL A 94 -3.31 3.66 10.09
C VAL A 94 -4.01 3.76 11.46
N LEU A 95 -3.65 2.91 12.43
CA LEU A 95 -4.17 3.00 13.79
C LEU A 95 -3.84 4.38 14.40
N ARG A 96 -2.58 4.81 14.29
CA ARG A 96 -2.14 6.10 14.83
C ARG A 96 -2.84 7.28 14.16
N SER A 97 -2.98 7.27 12.82
CA SER A 97 -3.59 8.37 12.07
C SER A 97 -5.09 8.48 12.36
N SER A 98 -5.81 7.36 12.29
CA SER A 98 -7.25 7.31 12.50
C SER A 98 -7.63 7.71 13.94
N GLY A 99 -6.88 7.23 14.94
CA GLY A 99 -7.00 7.66 16.33
C GLY A 99 -6.70 9.15 16.53
N GLY A 100 -5.66 9.66 15.85
CA GLY A 100 -5.31 11.07 15.87
C GLY A 100 -6.44 11.97 15.35
N ILE A 101 -7.09 11.57 14.26
CA ILE A 101 -8.23 12.28 13.67
C ILE A 101 -9.39 12.36 14.67
N VAL A 102 -9.77 11.23 15.31
CA VAL A 102 -10.86 11.23 16.29
C VAL A 102 -10.54 12.09 17.50
N ARG A 103 -9.32 11.97 18.05
CA ARG A 103 -8.90 12.80 19.20
C ARG A 103 -8.95 14.28 18.88
N LEU A 104 -8.51 14.67 17.68
CA LEU A 104 -8.57 16.07 17.22
C LEU A 104 -10.00 16.54 16.95
N ALA A 105 -10.87 15.66 16.46
CA ALA A 105 -12.29 15.96 16.26
C ALA A 105 -13.03 16.15 17.58
N MET A 106 -12.67 15.37 18.61
CA MET A 106 -13.24 15.41 19.96
C MET A 106 -12.55 16.41 20.90
N ALA A 107 -11.62 17.23 20.39
CA ALA A 107 -10.96 18.28 21.14
C ALA A 107 -11.97 19.24 21.76
N LYS A 108 -11.81 19.52 23.06
CA LYS A 108 -12.69 20.44 23.82
C LYS A 108 -11.91 21.54 24.53
N ARG A 109 -10.61 21.34 24.77
CA ARG A 109 -9.79 22.30 25.51
C ARG A 109 -9.29 23.41 24.56
N PRO A 110 -9.16 24.67 25.03
CA PRO A 110 -8.73 25.78 24.18
C PRO A 110 -7.40 25.53 23.44
N TRP A 111 -6.43 24.89 24.11
CA TRP A 111 -5.14 24.56 23.49
C TRP A 111 -5.24 23.45 22.44
N GLU A 112 -6.16 22.48 22.60
CA GLU A 112 -6.40 21.42 21.61
C GLU A 112 -7.06 22.01 20.35
N LEU A 113 -7.96 22.98 20.53
CA LEU A 113 -8.58 23.73 19.43
C LEU A 113 -7.54 24.61 18.71
N ALA A 114 -6.64 25.25 19.44
CA ALA A 114 -5.52 26.01 18.86
C ALA A 114 -4.58 25.09 18.07
N LEU A 115 -4.23 23.91 18.61
CA LEU A 115 -3.44 22.90 17.91
C LEU A 115 -4.13 22.43 16.63
N ARG A 116 -5.44 22.16 16.69
CA ARG A 116 -6.24 21.80 15.52
C ARG A 116 -6.18 22.89 14.46
N ALA A 117 -6.39 24.15 14.84
CA ALA A 117 -6.33 25.28 13.91
C ALA A 117 -4.93 25.39 13.26
N ALA A 118 -3.86 25.31 14.06
CA ALA A 118 -2.49 25.35 13.56
C ALA A 118 -2.19 24.20 12.59
N LEU A 119 -2.64 22.97 12.89
CA LEU A 119 -2.46 21.82 11.99
C LEU A 119 -3.22 22.01 10.68
N THR A 120 -4.46 22.50 10.72
CA THR A 120 -5.23 22.80 9.51
C THR A 120 -4.52 23.86 8.67
N THR A 121 -4.08 24.97 9.27
CA THR A 121 -3.33 26.02 8.57
C THR A 121 -2.04 25.47 7.94
N LEU A 122 -1.31 24.61 8.65
CA LEU A 122 -0.12 23.95 8.11
C LEU A 122 -0.44 23.10 6.87
N LEU A 123 -1.51 22.30 6.93
CA LEU A 123 -1.93 21.46 5.81
C LEU A 123 -2.41 22.29 4.60
N ASP A 124 -3.02 23.44 4.82
CA ASP A 124 -3.45 24.33 3.75
C ASP A 124 -2.28 25.06 3.08
N THR A 125 -1.30 25.48 3.88
CA THR A 125 -0.17 26.30 3.42
C THR A 125 1.01 25.47 2.89
N VAL A 126 1.30 24.31 3.48
CA VAL A 126 2.48 23.51 3.14
C VAL A 126 2.10 22.33 2.24
N GLY A 127 2.24 22.54 0.93
CA GLY A 127 1.92 21.55 -0.10
C GLY A 127 2.53 20.15 0.12
N PRO A 128 3.82 20.01 0.47
CA PRO A 128 4.41 18.71 0.80
C PRO A 128 3.75 18.01 2.00
N ALA A 129 3.40 18.75 3.05
CA ALA A 129 2.72 18.20 4.23
C ALA A 129 1.31 17.71 3.85
N ARG A 130 0.57 18.50 3.07
CA ARG A 130 -0.73 18.11 2.52
C ARG A 130 -0.66 16.82 1.70
N ARG A 131 0.29 16.74 0.76
CA ARG A 131 0.48 15.55 -0.10
C ARG A 131 0.78 14.31 0.73
N ARG A 132 1.61 14.44 1.78
CA ARG A 132 1.92 13.32 2.68
C ARG A 132 0.69 12.86 3.47
N ALA A 133 -0.08 13.80 4.03
CA ALA A 133 -1.30 13.47 4.76
C ALA A 133 -2.35 12.79 3.86
N VAL A 134 -2.60 13.35 2.66
CA VAL A 134 -3.52 12.76 1.68
C VAL A 134 -3.03 11.38 1.23
N GLY A 135 -1.73 11.21 0.99
CA GLY A 135 -1.14 9.92 0.62
C GLY A 135 -1.30 8.85 1.70
N GLN A 136 -1.19 9.22 2.98
CA GLN A 136 -1.43 8.30 4.09
C GLN A 136 -2.91 7.92 4.22
N ILE A 137 -3.83 8.89 4.12
CA ILE A 137 -5.28 8.66 4.24
C ILE A 137 -5.77 7.75 3.10
N THR A 138 -5.37 8.05 1.87
CA THR A 138 -5.74 7.26 0.67
C THR A 138 -5.01 5.92 0.57
N GLY A 139 -3.95 5.72 1.35
CA GLY A 139 -3.15 4.49 1.36
C GLY A 139 -2.18 4.32 0.18
N ILE A 140 -2.07 5.29 -0.73
CA ILE A 140 -1.11 5.22 -1.86
C ILE A 140 0.27 5.77 -1.51
N GLY A 141 0.39 6.49 -0.40
CA GLY A 141 1.63 7.12 0.05
C GLY A 141 2.54 6.24 0.90
N TYR A 142 2.16 4.98 1.15
CA TYR A 142 2.99 4.03 1.88
C TYR A 142 4.16 3.53 1.02
N ARG A 143 5.30 3.32 1.67
CA ARG A 143 6.52 2.82 1.05
C ARG A 143 7.02 1.62 1.85
N TYR A 144 7.34 0.54 1.16
CA TYR A 144 7.95 -0.64 1.77
C TYR A 144 9.45 -0.45 2.03
N PRO A 145 10.01 -1.15 3.02
CA PRO A 145 11.44 -1.11 3.31
C PRO A 145 12.26 -1.45 2.07
N ALA A 146 13.32 -0.67 1.82
CA ALA A 146 14.24 -0.87 0.72
C ALA A 146 15.68 -0.97 1.26
N PRO A 147 16.56 -1.76 0.63
CA PRO A 147 17.98 -1.81 1.00
C PRO A 147 18.64 -0.43 0.95
N ARG A 148 19.70 -0.24 1.77
CA ARG A 148 20.52 0.98 1.70
C ARG A 148 21.14 1.10 0.30
N GLY A 149 21.10 2.31 -0.27
CA GLY A 149 21.57 2.58 -1.63
C GLY A 149 20.61 2.17 -2.74
N ALA A 150 19.43 1.62 -2.41
CA ALA A 150 18.41 1.33 -3.42
C ALA A 150 17.86 2.62 -4.06
N HIS A 151 17.40 2.50 -5.30
CA HIS A 151 16.82 3.62 -6.04
C HIS A 151 15.59 4.19 -5.32
N ARG A 152 15.33 5.50 -5.52
CA ARG A 152 14.25 6.23 -4.83
C ARG A 152 12.86 5.64 -5.06
N LEU A 153 12.65 4.98 -6.20
CA LEU A 153 11.38 4.31 -6.54
C LEU A 153 11.22 2.97 -5.83
N THR A 154 12.31 2.31 -5.42
CA THR A 154 12.22 0.99 -4.78
C THR A 154 11.38 1.06 -3.51
N GLY A 155 10.41 0.15 -3.40
CA GLY A 155 9.44 0.09 -2.31
C GLY A 155 8.28 1.09 -2.44
N THR A 156 8.26 1.97 -3.44
CA THR A 156 7.14 2.89 -3.67
C THR A 156 6.07 2.24 -4.55
N ARG A 157 4.81 2.66 -4.37
CA ARG A 157 3.73 2.31 -5.30
C ARG A 157 3.96 3.03 -6.63
N VAL A 158 3.95 2.28 -7.73
CA VAL A 158 4.10 2.85 -9.07
C VAL A 158 2.73 3.35 -9.54
N PRO A 159 2.60 4.63 -9.93
CA PRO A 159 1.34 5.15 -10.45
C PRO A 159 1.01 4.51 -11.81
N ASP A 160 -0.22 4.69 -12.27
CA ASP A 160 -0.65 4.18 -13.57
C ASP A 160 0.00 4.97 -14.72
N VAL A 161 1.18 4.51 -15.14
CA VAL A 161 2.00 5.13 -16.18
C VAL A 161 1.58 4.66 -17.57
N ALA A 162 1.78 5.53 -18.56
CA ALA A 162 1.59 5.19 -19.97
C ALA A 162 2.76 4.32 -20.47
N LEU A 163 2.41 3.22 -21.13
CA LEU A 163 3.29 2.29 -21.80
C LEU A 163 3.08 2.40 -23.32
N LYS A 164 3.98 1.85 -24.13
CA LYS A 164 3.80 1.83 -25.59
C LYS A 164 2.50 1.11 -25.99
N ASP A 165 2.18 0.01 -25.30
CA ASP A 165 1.04 -0.86 -25.61
C ASP A 165 -0.09 -0.78 -24.56
N GLY A 166 -0.28 0.38 -23.92
CA GLY A 166 -1.39 0.61 -22.98
C GLY A 166 -0.96 1.30 -21.67
N ARG A 167 -1.47 0.83 -20.54
CA ARG A 167 -1.10 1.36 -19.21
C ARG A 167 -0.64 0.29 -18.24
N LEU A 168 0.17 0.69 -17.25
CA LEU A 168 0.71 -0.24 -16.25
C LEU A 168 -0.37 -1.05 -15.53
N TYR A 169 -1.49 -0.43 -15.16
CA TYR A 169 -2.54 -1.17 -14.43
C TYR A 169 -3.25 -2.21 -15.30
N GLU A 170 -3.16 -2.12 -16.62
CA GLU A 170 -3.66 -3.15 -17.55
C GLU A 170 -2.68 -4.32 -17.60
N ALA A 171 -1.38 -4.05 -17.70
CA ALA A 171 -0.33 -5.06 -17.67
C ALA A 171 -0.33 -5.87 -16.35
N LEU A 172 -0.61 -5.21 -15.22
CA LEU A 172 -0.68 -5.86 -13.90
C LEU A 172 -1.88 -6.80 -13.71
N ARG A 173 -2.91 -6.76 -14.57
CA ARG A 173 -4.09 -7.64 -14.45
C ARG A 173 -3.75 -9.12 -14.53
N GLY A 174 -2.63 -9.46 -15.17
CA GLY A 174 -2.14 -10.83 -15.28
C GLY A 174 -1.56 -11.40 -13.97
N GLY A 175 -1.44 -10.61 -12.90
CA GLY A 175 -0.83 -11.06 -11.63
C GLY A 175 0.67 -11.35 -11.74
N ARG A 176 1.32 -10.88 -12.81
CA ARG A 176 2.74 -11.05 -13.13
C ARG A 176 3.55 -9.84 -12.65
N PHE A 177 4.87 -10.03 -12.54
CA PHE A 177 5.78 -8.89 -12.50
C PHE A 177 5.76 -8.16 -13.83
N VAL A 178 5.96 -6.85 -13.81
CA VAL A 178 6.06 -6.02 -15.01
C VAL A 178 7.40 -5.30 -15.00
N LEU A 179 8.27 -5.61 -15.95
CA LEU A 179 9.51 -4.89 -16.20
C LEU A 179 9.24 -3.78 -17.20
N ILE A 180 9.39 -2.53 -16.78
CA ILE A 180 9.29 -1.36 -17.67
C ILE A 180 10.71 -0.90 -18.00
N THR A 181 11.12 -1.02 -19.25
CA THR A 181 12.50 -0.73 -19.72
C THR A 181 12.51 0.19 -20.94
N PRO A 182 13.48 1.12 -21.06
CA PRO A 182 13.68 1.90 -22.29
C PRO A 182 14.20 1.04 -23.45
N GLU A 183 15.04 0.05 -23.16
CA GLU A 183 15.71 -0.79 -24.17
C GLU A 183 15.03 -2.15 -24.28
N ALA A 184 15.19 -2.80 -25.43
CA ALA A 184 14.69 -4.15 -25.65
C ALA A 184 15.35 -5.13 -24.66
N TYR A 185 14.53 -5.91 -23.97
CA TYR A 185 14.97 -6.98 -23.09
C TYR A 185 14.23 -8.25 -23.48
N GLU A 186 14.99 -9.26 -23.91
CA GLU A 186 14.45 -10.58 -24.21
C GLU A 186 14.68 -11.51 -23.01
N ASP A 187 13.59 -11.92 -22.36
CA ASP A 187 13.66 -13.00 -21.39
C ASP A 187 14.06 -14.30 -22.11
N GLN A 188 14.97 -15.08 -21.51
CA GLN A 188 15.46 -16.34 -22.08
C GLN A 188 14.40 -17.47 -22.09
N GLY A 189 13.13 -17.14 -21.91
CA GLY A 189 11.97 -18.02 -22.06
C GLY A 189 11.56 -18.78 -20.80
N THR A 190 12.24 -18.60 -19.68
CA THR A 190 11.98 -19.33 -18.42
C THR A 190 10.95 -18.63 -17.52
N ARG A 191 10.58 -17.37 -17.81
CA ARG A 191 9.74 -16.54 -16.94
C ARG A 191 8.51 -15.94 -17.63
N LYS A 192 8.17 -16.39 -18.83
CA LYS A 192 7.03 -15.84 -19.62
C LYS A 192 5.70 -15.78 -18.86
N ASP A 193 5.45 -16.75 -17.98
CA ASP A 193 4.23 -16.82 -17.16
C ASP A 193 4.29 -15.96 -15.88
N ARG A 194 5.45 -15.36 -15.58
CA ARG A 194 5.72 -14.60 -14.33
C ARG A 194 6.17 -13.17 -14.58
N LEU A 195 6.65 -12.86 -15.78
CA LEU A 195 7.19 -11.57 -16.18
C LEU A 195 6.52 -11.08 -17.47
N ALA A 196 6.00 -9.86 -17.45
CA ALA A 196 5.67 -9.08 -18.63
C ALA A 196 6.76 -8.02 -18.83
N VAL A 197 7.21 -7.85 -20.08
CA VAL A 197 8.19 -6.83 -20.46
C VAL A 197 7.45 -5.75 -21.23
N GLU A 198 7.55 -4.52 -20.74
CA GLU A 198 6.84 -3.37 -21.23
C GLU A 198 7.80 -2.20 -21.46
N HIS A 199 7.40 -1.26 -22.31
CA HIS A 199 8.21 -0.10 -22.65
C HIS A 199 7.52 1.20 -22.29
N TRP A 200 8.31 2.19 -21.86
CA TRP A 200 7.81 3.54 -21.63
C TRP A 200 7.23 4.13 -22.91
N ALA A 201 6.07 4.80 -22.80
CA ALA A 201 5.55 5.66 -23.85
C ALA A 201 6.37 6.97 -24.05
N SER A 202 7.29 7.24 -23.14
CA SER A 202 8.11 8.47 -23.10
C SER A 202 9.60 8.11 -23.12
N ASP A 203 10.48 9.10 -23.34
CA ASP A 203 11.94 8.93 -23.37
C ASP A 203 12.59 8.71 -21.99
N ARG A 204 11.84 8.15 -21.03
CA ARG A 204 12.34 7.82 -19.71
C ARG A 204 13.38 6.71 -19.80
N ARG A 205 14.56 6.98 -19.24
CA ARG A 205 15.69 6.03 -19.16
C ARG A 205 15.70 5.14 -17.91
N THR A 206 14.76 5.35 -17.00
CA THR A 206 14.69 4.56 -15.76
C THR A 206 14.09 3.19 -16.08
N THR A 207 14.76 2.12 -15.67
CA THR A 207 14.17 0.77 -15.68
C THR A 207 13.52 0.51 -14.33
N VAL A 208 12.31 -0.06 -14.33
CA VAL A 208 11.55 -0.36 -13.11
C VAL A 208 10.96 -1.76 -13.19
N LEU A 209 11.25 -2.59 -12.19
CA LEU A 209 10.60 -3.88 -11.99
C LEU A 209 9.46 -3.73 -10.97
N VAL A 210 8.22 -3.88 -11.46
CA VAL A 210 6.99 -3.73 -10.68
C VAL A 210 6.47 -5.09 -10.25
N ARG A 211 6.14 -5.22 -8.96
CA ARG A 211 5.53 -6.40 -8.36
C ARG A 211 4.06 -6.54 -8.77
N PRO A 212 3.47 -7.74 -8.65
CA PRO A 212 2.03 -7.94 -8.86
C PRO A 212 1.11 -7.04 -8.03
N ASP A 213 1.56 -6.56 -6.86
CA ASP A 213 0.82 -5.63 -6.00
C ASP A 213 1.02 -4.14 -6.34
N GLY A 214 1.75 -3.84 -7.42
CA GLY A 214 1.97 -2.50 -7.96
C GLY A 214 3.10 -1.70 -7.29
N TYR A 215 3.92 -2.34 -6.46
CA TYR A 215 5.09 -1.73 -5.84
C TYR A 215 6.36 -2.01 -6.64
N ALA A 216 7.28 -1.04 -6.74
CA ALA A 216 8.56 -1.29 -7.40
C ALA A 216 9.44 -2.20 -6.52
N ALA A 217 9.73 -3.41 -6.98
CA ALA A 217 10.73 -4.30 -6.38
C ALA A 217 12.15 -3.76 -6.59
N TRP A 218 12.41 -3.21 -7.76
CA TRP A 218 13.71 -2.69 -8.14
C TRP A 218 13.56 -1.57 -9.17
N ALA A 219 14.53 -0.66 -9.19
CA ALA A 219 14.63 0.37 -10.21
C ALA A 219 16.08 0.83 -10.35
N ALA A 220 16.45 1.34 -11.53
CA ALA A 220 17.74 1.96 -11.79
C ALA A 220 17.64 2.95 -12.96
N ASP A 221 18.45 3.99 -12.92
CA ASP A 221 18.62 4.91 -14.04
C ASP A 221 19.68 4.33 -14.99
N SER A 222 19.35 4.12 -16.27
CA SER A 222 20.26 3.61 -17.31
C SER A 222 20.95 2.28 -16.94
N ALA A 223 20.17 1.27 -16.56
CA ALA A 223 20.71 -0.07 -16.28
C ALA A 223 21.07 -0.81 -17.58
N ASP A 224 22.19 -1.52 -17.56
CA ASP A 224 22.56 -2.47 -18.61
C ASP A 224 21.76 -3.78 -18.49
N ALA A 225 21.81 -4.58 -19.56
CA ALA A 225 21.10 -5.86 -19.61
C ALA A 225 21.51 -6.82 -18.48
N ALA A 226 22.79 -6.81 -18.07
CA ALA A 226 23.30 -7.68 -17.01
C ALA A 226 22.66 -7.35 -15.65
N ARG A 227 22.55 -6.06 -15.32
CA ARG A 227 21.93 -5.60 -14.07
C ARG A 227 20.42 -5.79 -14.06
N ILE A 228 19.77 -5.66 -15.22
CA ILE A 228 18.34 -5.99 -15.37
C ILE A 228 18.13 -7.48 -15.12
N GLU A 229 18.93 -8.34 -15.74
CA GLU A 229 18.85 -9.80 -15.54
C GLU A 229 19.08 -10.20 -14.09
N GLU A 230 20.07 -9.62 -13.41
CA GLU A 230 20.31 -9.86 -11.98
C GLU A 230 19.08 -9.52 -11.13
N ALA A 231 18.43 -8.37 -11.42
CA ALA A 231 17.22 -7.97 -10.71
C ALA A 231 16.04 -8.90 -11.01
N VAL A 232 15.83 -9.28 -12.27
CA VAL A 232 14.75 -10.20 -12.66
C VAL A 232 14.97 -11.58 -12.02
N ALA A 233 16.16 -12.16 -12.11
CA ALA A 233 16.49 -13.43 -11.49
C ALA A 233 16.28 -13.41 -9.96
N ARG A 234 16.64 -12.30 -9.31
CA ARG A 234 16.48 -12.15 -7.85
C ARG A 234 15.03 -12.10 -7.39
N TYR A 235 14.16 -11.39 -8.10
CA TYR A 235 12.78 -11.12 -7.64
C TYR A 235 11.74 -12.02 -8.26
N VAL A 236 11.96 -12.46 -9.50
CA VAL A 236 11.02 -13.27 -10.26
C VAL A 236 11.38 -14.75 -10.15
N GLY A 237 12.68 -15.08 -10.16
CA GLY A 237 13.25 -16.43 -10.24
C GLY A 237 13.64 -16.79 -11.67
#